data_AF-A0A2E8FF72-F1
#
_entry.id   AF-A0A2E8FF72-F1
#
_cell.length_a   1.000
_cell.length_b   1.000
_cell.length_c   1.000
_cell.angle_alpha   90.00
_cell.angle_beta   90.00
_cell.angle_gamma   90.00
#
_symmetry.space_group_name_H-M   'P 1'
#
loop_
_entity.id
_entity.type
_entity.pdbx_description
1 polymer ?
#
loop_
_entity_poly.entity_id
_entity_poly.type
_entity_poly.pdbx_seq_one_letter_code
_entity_poly.pdbx_strand_id
1 'polypeptide(L)'
;MLIASSPLVFVHLFHGLVLCLLGVSLLLLARLVFTRTTALDPSAELIDHTNSAYGIYLGGFLAGTAIALAGTLFGRQAEPLLPALGNMLCEGLLLIALLRLSISINDRLILFGFSLAREISEDHNRGAAFCVGGSCLAGGLILNGALTGYSSGLFLALRDTILLWVIGQIILVVGALLYRRLADFDIHQLIQFDDNAAAGLRFGTYLAALGLVLRGALVRAPMIDLKLHGPQTLLLALGGLLTFVILYPFGRQLTLLGQSSEEEVDMHGNMAVSLVDAAVTLSIALLVAFAIQRVPVDVS
;
A
#
# COMPACT_ATOMS: atom_id res chain seq x y z
N MET A 1 23.18 -17.08 8.68
CA MET A 1 23.86 -16.18 7.73
C MET A 1 25.36 -16.42 7.89
N LEU A 2 25.94 -17.27 7.03
CA LEU A 2 27.39 -17.45 7.01
C LEU A 2 27.98 -16.20 6.36
N ILE A 3 28.83 -15.48 7.10
CA ILE A 3 29.52 -14.29 6.61
C ILE A 3 30.35 -14.75 5.40
N ALA A 4 29.94 -14.31 4.22
CA ALA A 4 30.69 -14.51 2.99
C ALA A 4 32.13 -13.99 3.17
N SER A 5 33.09 -14.52 2.40
CA SER A 5 34.44 -13.96 2.38
C SER A 5 34.38 -12.45 2.13
N SER A 6 35.28 -11.67 2.73
CA SER A 6 35.25 -10.20 2.63
C SER A 6 35.11 -9.66 1.19
N PRO A 7 35.72 -10.26 0.13
CA PRO A 7 35.54 -9.79 -1.24
C PRO A 7 34.10 -9.94 -1.74
N LEU A 8 33.43 -11.03 -1.38
CA LEU A 8 32.07 -11.33 -1.82
C LEU A 8 31.07 -10.38 -1.15
N VAL A 9 31.32 -9.99 0.10
CA VAL A 9 30.56 -8.92 0.78
C VAL A 9 30.67 -7.59 0.03
N PHE A 10 31.88 -7.18 -0.38
CA PHE A 10 32.06 -5.94 -1.14
C PHE A 10 31.32 -5.94 -2.48
N VAL A 11 31.36 -7.06 -3.22
CA VAL A 11 30.62 -7.21 -4.49
C VAL A 11 29.11 -7.09 -4.26
N HIS A 12 28.57 -7.74 -3.21
CA HIS A 12 27.15 -7.63 -2.88
C HIS A 12 26.74 -6.21 -2.49
N LEU A 13 27.55 -5.51 -1.68
CA LEU A 13 27.29 -4.11 -1.33
C LEU A 13 27.32 -3.20 -2.56
N PHE A 14 28.28 -3.40 -3.46
CA PHE A 14 28.36 -2.65 -4.71
C PHE A 14 27.14 -2.89 -5.60
N HIS A 15 26.76 -4.15 -5.83
CA HIS A 15 25.55 -4.49 -6.60
C HIS A 15 24.30 -3.87 -5.96
N GLY A 16 24.14 -4.02 -4.63
CA GLY A 16 23.01 -3.45 -3.90
C GLY A 16 22.93 -1.92 -3.99
N LEU A 17 24.07 -1.23 -3.95
CA LEU A 17 24.13 0.22 -4.10
C LEU A 17 23.70 0.65 -5.51
N VAL A 18 24.19 -0.03 -6.55
CA VAL A 18 23.81 0.26 -7.94
C VAL A 18 22.31 0.05 -8.18
N LEU A 19 21.74 -1.04 -7.66
CA LEU A 19 20.29 -1.29 -7.73
C LEU A 19 19.49 -0.26 -6.91
N CYS A 20 19.99 0.15 -5.75
CA CYS A 20 19.38 1.21 -4.95
C CYS A 20 19.33 2.54 -5.70
N LEU A 21 20.40 2.93 -6.41
CA LEU A 21 20.41 4.12 -7.25
C LEU A 21 19.38 4.05 -8.39
N LEU A 22 19.21 2.88 -9.01
CA LEU A 22 18.14 2.67 -9.98
C LEU A 22 16.75 2.82 -9.31
N GLY A 23 16.56 2.25 -8.13
CA GLY A 23 15.32 2.41 -7.34
C GLY A 23 15.00 3.87 -7.02
N VAL A 24 15.99 4.66 -6.59
CA VAL A 24 15.83 6.11 -6.37
C VAL A 24 15.48 6.83 -7.67
N SER A 25 16.11 6.46 -8.79
CA SER A 25 15.81 7.04 -10.11
C SER A 25 14.37 6.74 -10.55
N LEU A 26 13.88 5.52 -10.31
CA LEU A 26 12.50 5.12 -10.56
C LEU A 26 11.51 5.84 -9.62
N LEU A 27 11.87 6.07 -8.37
CA LEU A 27 11.05 6.86 -7.43
C LEU A 27 10.92 8.32 -7.90
N LEU A 28 12.00 8.91 -8.43
CA LEU A 28 11.96 10.25 -9.05
C LEU A 28 11.09 10.26 -10.30
N LEU A 29 11.18 9.23 -11.14
CA LEU A 29 10.31 9.09 -12.31
C LEU A 29 8.83 8.96 -11.90
N ALA A 30 8.54 8.16 -10.88
CA ALA A 30 7.19 8.02 -10.33
C ALA A 30 6.63 9.36 -9.83
N ARG A 31 7.46 10.14 -9.11
CA ARG A 31 7.12 11.51 -8.70
C ARG A 31 6.79 12.37 -9.90
N LEU A 32 7.61 12.36 -10.95
CA LEU A 32 7.36 13.15 -12.16
C LEU A 32 6.03 12.74 -12.82
N VAL A 33 5.80 11.43 -13.00
CA VAL A 33 4.54 10.91 -13.56
C VAL A 33 3.34 11.36 -12.72
N PHE A 34 3.45 11.27 -11.38
CA PHE A 34 2.41 11.76 -10.47
C PHE A 34 2.13 13.25 -10.67
N THR A 35 3.16 14.10 -10.66
CA THR A 35 2.97 15.55 -10.86
C THR A 35 2.37 15.90 -12.23
N ARG A 36 2.62 15.10 -13.27
CA ARG A 36 2.06 15.32 -14.61
C ARG A 36 0.64 14.78 -14.78
N THR A 37 0.23 13.86 -13.93
CA THR A 37 -1.08 13.19 -14.03
C THR A 37 -2.04 13.57 -12.91
N THR A 38 -1.60 14.39 -11.96
CA THR A 38 -2.41 15.04 -10.93
C THR A 38 -2.54 16.51 -11.28
N ALA A 39 -3.74 17.08 -11.17
CA ALA A 39 -4.03 18.47 -11.57
C ALA A 39 -3.52 19.54 -10.58
N LEU A 40 -2.64 19.18 -9.65
CA LEU A 40 -2.18 20.02 -8.54
C LEU A 40 -0.71 20.41 -8.77
N ASP A 41 -0.39 21.70 -8.71
CA ASP A 41 0.99 22.20 -8.83
C ASP A 41 1.75 22.03 -7.51
N PRO A 42 2.81 21.19 -7.46
CA PRO A 42 3.55 20.98 -6.23
C PRO A 42 4.19 22.24 -5.65
N SER A 43 4.57 23.22 -6.50
CA SER A 43 5.23 24.43 -6.04
C SER A 43 4.24 25.33 -5.31
N ALA A 44 3.10 25.60 -5.94
CA ALA A 44 2.00 26.34 -5.32
C ALA A 44 1.54 25.66 -4.01
N GLU A 45 1.31 24.34 -4.04
CA GLU A 45 0.78 23.63 -2.88
C GLU A 45 1.77 23.55 -1.71
N LEU A 46 3.05 23.20 -1.95
CA LEU A 46 4.00 22.99 -0.86
C LEU A 46 4.67 24.27 -0.36
N ILE A 47 4.93 25.23 -1.26
CA ILE A 47 5.73 26.42 -0.95
C ILE A 47 4.83 27.63 -0.72
N ASP A 48 3.94 27.93 -1.67
CA ASP A 48 3.15 29.16 -1.61
C ASP A 48 2.01 29.04 -0.60
N HIS A 49 1.29 27.91 -0.61
CA HIS A 49 0.15 27.67 0.28
C HIS A 49 0.53 26.95 1.58
N THR A 50 1.72 26.33 1.64
CA THR A 50 2.14 25.47 2.77
C THR A 50 1.12 24.38 3.10
N ASN A 51 0.52 23.80 2.06
CA ASN A 51 -0.59 22.87 2.17
C ASN A 51 -0.16 21.51 2.72
N SER A 52 -0.43 21.31 4.00
CA SER A 52 -0.18 20.04 4.68
C SER A 52 -0.96 18.85 4.10
N ALA A 53 -2.16 19.06 3.54
CA ALA A 53 -2.96 18.00 2.92
C ALA A 53 -2.26 17.47 1.66
N TYR A 54 -1.80 18.37 0.79
CA TYR A 54 -0.99 17.98 -0.36
C TYR A 54 0.32 17.28 0.07
N GLY A 55 0.98 17.77 1.13
CA GLY A 55 2.16 17.14 1.71
C GLY A 55 1.91 15.70 2.18
N ILE A 56 0.80 15.43 2.87
CA ILE A 56 0.39 14.09 3.29
C ILE A 56 0.12 13.20 2.07
N TYR A 57 -0.60 13.71 1.07
CA TYR A 57 -0.91 12.95 -0.15
C TYR A 57 0.37 12.57 -0.92
N LEU A 58 1.23 13.55 -1.22
CA LEU A 58 2.49 13.31 -1.91
C LEU A 58 3.42 12.40 -1.09
N GLY A 59 3.49 12.59 0.24
CA GLY A 59 4.25 11.75 1.14
C GLY A 59 3.79 10.30 1.12
N GLY A 60 2.48 10.05 1.21
CA GLY A 60 1.89 8.72 1.12
C GLY A 60 2.13 8.06 -0.25
N PHE A 61 2.03 8.82 -1.34
CA PHE A 61 2.37 8.35 -2.68
C PHE A 61 3.84 7.92 -2.79
N LEU A 62 4.78 8.76 -2.36
CA LEU A 62 6.21 8.47 -2.42
C LEU A 62 6.59 7.29 -1.52
N ALA A 63 6.04 7.22 -0.30
CA ALA A 63 6.25 6.11 0.61
C ALA A 63 5.69 4.79 0.04
N GLY A 64 4.46 4.80 -0.50
CA GLY A 64 3.86 3.64 -1.14
C GLY A 64 4.67 3.17 -2.35
N THR A 65 5.14 4.11 -3.18
CA THR A 65 6.01 3.81 -4.33
C THR A 65 7.33 3.18 -3.88
N ALA A 66 7.97 3.73 -2.85
CA ALA A 66 9.22 3.20 -2.31
C ALA A 66 9.04 1.77 -1.74
N ILE A 67 7.94 1.53 -1.03
CA ILE A 67 7.56 0.19 -0.56
C ILE A 67 7.41 -0.76 -1.77
N ALA A 68 6.68 -0.37 -2.80
CA ALA A 68 6.51 -1.19 -4.00
C ALA A 68 7.85 -1.51 -4.68
N LEU A 69 8.72 -0.49 -4.84
CA LEU A 69 10.04 -0.64 -5.46
C LEU A 69 10.95 -1.58 -4.67
N ALA A 70 10.84 -1.62 -3.34
CA ALA A 70 11.58 -2.60 -2.54
C ALA A 70 11.26 -4.06 -2.93
N GLY A 71 10.07 -4.32 -3.50
CA GLY A 71 9.68 -5.64 -3.99
C GLY A 71 10.52 -6.08 -5.19
N THR A 72 10.88 -5.14 -6.06
CA THR A 72 11.75 -5.41 -7.23
C THR A 72 13.16 -5.85 -6.83
N LEU A 73 13.61 -5.63 -5.59
CA LEU A 73 14.94 -6.06 -5.14
C LEU A 73 14.97 -7.52 -4.64
N PHE A 74 13.80 -8.15 -4.46
CA PHE A 74 13.69 -9.49 -3.90
C PHE A 74 14.25 -10.56 -4.85
N GLY A 75 14.92 -11.58 -4.32
CA GLY A 75 15.37 -12.76 -5.09
C GLY A 75 16.58 -12.56 -6.01
N ARG A 76 17.17 -11.35 -6.08
CA ARG A 76 18.23 -11.00 -7.05
C ARG A 76 19.66 -11.20 -6.58
N GLN A 77 19.85 -11.87 -5.44
CA GLN A 77 21.17 -11.98 -4.78
C GLN A 77 22.22 -12.72 -5.63
N ALA A 78 21.77 -13.66 -6.47
CA ALA A 78 22.62 -14.46 -7.33
C ALA A 78 22.59 -14.01 -8.81
N GLU A 79 21.80 -13.00 -9.15
CA GLU A 79 21.65 -12.52 -10.53
C GLU A 79 22.85 -11.62 -10.92
N PRO A 80 23.42 -11.77 -12.13
CA PRO A 80 24.41 -10.82 -12.63
C PRO A 80 23.83 -9.40 -12.70
N LEU A 81 24.68 -8.39 -12.49
CA LEU A 81 24.25 -7.00 -12.32
C LEU A 81 23.45 -6.44 -13.51
N LEU A 82 23.88 -6.71 -14.74
CA LEU A 82 23.26 -6.14 -15.94
C LEU A 82 21.83 -6.68 -16.20
N PRO A 83 21.59 -8.01 -16.18
CA PRO A 83 20.24 -8.57 -16.15
C PRO A 83 19.38 -8.03 -15.00
N ALA A 84 19.97 -7.92 -13.79
CA ALA A 84 19.24 -7.41 -12.63
C ALA A 84 18.73 -5.99 -12.86
N LEU A 85 19.58 -5.10 -13.40
CA LEU A 85 19.22 -3.74 -13.78
C LEU A 85 18.10 -3.70 -14.83
N GLY A 86 18.22 -4.51 -15.90
CA GLY A 86 17.21 -4.54 -16.96
C GLY A 86 15.85 -5.01 -16.45
N ASN A 87 15.83 -6.09 -15.68
CA ASN A 87 14.61 -6.63 -15.09
C ASN A 87 13.98 -5.64 -14.09
N MET A 88 14.78 -5.02 -13.22
CA MET A 88 14.29 -4.03 -12.24
C MET A 88 13.74 -2.78 -12.93
N LEU A 89 14.35 -2.34 -14.03
CA LEU A 89 13.84 -1.23 -14.83
C LEU A 89 12.47 -1.55 -15.41
N CYS A 90 12.30 -2.71 -16.04
CA CYS A 90 11.01 -3.12 -16.63
C CYS A 90 9.91 -3.27 -15.55
N GLU A 91 10.20 -3.95 -14.44
CA GLU A 91 9.28 -4.10 -13.31
C GLU A 91 8.94 -2.75 -12.68
N GLY A 92 9.91 -1.86 -12.51
CA GLY A 92 9.73 -0.51 -11.99
C GLY A 92 8.82 0.35 -12.86
N LEU A 93 8.98 0.30 -14.19
CA LEU A 93 8.08 1.00 -15.11
C LEU A 93 6.65 0.46 -15.06
N LEU A 94 6.50 -0.87 -15.01
CA LEU A 94 5.19 -1.51 -14.83
C LEU A 94 4.53 -1.08 -13.50
N LEU A 95 5.29 -1.11 -12.41
CA LEU A 95 4.84 -0.67 -11.08
C LEU A 95 4.32 0.76 -11.10
N ILE A 96 5.02 1.70 -11.75
CA ILE A 96 4.58 3.10 -11.82
C ILE A 96 3.23 3.20 -12.54
N ALA A 97 3.06 2.47 -13.64
CA ALA A 97 1.80 2.44 -14.38
C ALA A 97 0.66 1.84 -13.54
N LEU A 98 0.90 0.69 -12.89
CA LEU A 98 -0.08 0.01 -12.04
C LEU A 98 -0.45 0.83 -10.81
N LEU A 99 0.52 1.49 -10.15
CA LEU A 99 0.24 2.34 -9.00
C LEU A 99 -0.61 3.56 -9.39
N ARG A 100 -0.35 4.17 -10.56
CA ARG A 100 -1.19 5.26 -11.05
C ARG A 100 -2.62 4.78 -11.34
N LEU A 101 -2.76 3.59 -11.92
CA LEU A 101 -4.05 2.96 -12.16
C LEU A 101 -4.78 2.65 -10.85
N SER A 102 -4.09 2.12 -9.84
CA SER A 102 -4.64 1.92 -8.49
C SER A 102 -5.20 3.20 -7.89
N ILE A 103 -4.45 4.31 -7.97
CA ILE A 103 -4.94 5.61 -7.48
C ILE A 103 -6.22 6.01 -8.21
N SER A 104 -6.29 5.85 -9.54
CA SER A 104 -7.49 6.17 -10.30
C SER A 104 -8.68 5.24 -9.97
N ILE A 105 -8.44 3.97 -9.69
CA ILE A 105 -9.48 3.01 -9.28
C ILE A 105 -9.99 3.37 -7.88
N ASN A 106 -9.09 3.64 -6.95
CA ASN A 106 -9.42 3.94 -5.56
C ASN A 106 -10.17 5.27 -5.44
N ASP A 107 -9.78 6.29 -6.22
CA ASP A 107 -10.49 7.55 -6.32
C ASP A 107 -11.97 7.34 -6.73
N ARG A 108 -12.21 6.48 -7.73
CA ARG A 108 -13.56 6.24 -8.28
C ARG A 108 -14.41 5.25 -7.49
N LEU A 109 -13.81 4.25 -6.84
CA LEU A 109 -14.54 3.14 -6.22
C LEU A 109 -14.52 3.19 -4.69
N ILE A 110 -13.49 3.79 -4.09
CA ILE A 110 -13.32 3.88 -2.63
C ILE A 110 -13.64 5.29 -2.14
N LEU A 111 -13.14 6.32 -2.83
CA LEU A 111 -13.21 7.72 -2.39
C LEU A 111 -14.25 8.55 -3.17
N PHE A 112 -15.24 7.89 -3.79
CA PHE A 112 -16.20 8.49 -4.72
C PHE A 112 -17.08 9.61 -4.13
N GLY A 113 -17.07 9.83 -2.82
CA GLY A 113 -17.91 10.84 -2.16
C GLY A 113 -17.43 12.27 -2.36
N PHE A 114 -16.15 12.50 -2.67
CA PHE A 114 -15.59 13.86 -2.76
C PHE A 114 -14.59 14.02 -3.90
N SER A 115 -14.39 15.27 -4.34
CA SER A 115 -13.41 15.62 -5.37
C SER A 115 -12.04 15.78 -4.72
N LEU A 116 -11.13 14.83 -4.92
CA LEU A 116 -9.80 14.90 -4.32
C LEU A 116 -9.06 16.21 -4.63
N ALA A 117 -9.16 16.70 -5.86
CA ALA A 117 -8.49 17.95 -6.23
C ALA A 117 -9.02 19.14 -5.43
N ARG A 118 -10.34 19.21 -5.23
CA ARG A 118 -10.99 20.27 -4.45
C ARG A 118 -10.64 20.16 -2.98
N GLU A 119 -10.85 18.99 -2.39
CA GLU A 119 -10.60 18.74 -0.97
C GLU A 119 -9.14 19.00 -0.59
N ILE A 120 -8.19 18.64 -1.46
CA ILE A 120 -6.78 18.86 -1.19
C ILE A 120 -6.37 20.31 -1.45
N SER A 121 -6.71 20.90 -2.61
CA SER A 121 -6.19 22.21 -3.03
C SER A 121 -6.96 23.38 -2.43
N GLU A 122 -8.29 23.32 -2.42
CA GLU A 122 -9.14 24.41 -1.96
C GLU A 122 -9.36 24.30 -0.45
N ASP A 123 -9.83 23.14 0.01
CA ASP A 123 -10.25 22.95 1.40
C ASP A 123 -9.08 22.59 2.35
N HIS A 124 -7.91 22.26 1.79
CA HIS A 124 -6.73 21.84 2.57
C HIS A 124 -7.04 20.69 3.55
N ASN A 125 -7.98 19.83 3.16
CA ASN A 125 -8.59 18.81 4.00
C ASN A 125 -7.59 17.67 4.29
N ARG A 126 -7.10 17.64 5.53
CA ARG A 126 -6.15 16.61 5.98
C ARG A 126 -6.80 15.23 6.10
N GLY A 127 -8.10 15.16 6.38
CA GLY A 127 -8.84 13.89 6.45
C GLY A 127 -8.86 13.19 5.09
N ALA A 128 -9.20 13.92 4.03
CA ALA A 128 -9.12 13.45 2.66
C ALA A 128 -7.68 13.02 2.31
N ALA A 129 -6.69 13.84 2.68
CA ALA A 129 -5.28 13.53 2.43
C ALA A 129 -4.80 12.24 3.10
N PHE A 130 -5.17 12.00 4.37
CA PHE A 130 -4.83 10.77 5.06
C PHE A 130 -5.46 9.54 4.41
N CYS A 131 -6.71 9.64 3.94
CA CYS A 131 -7.38 8.55 3.24
C CYS A 131 -6.64 8.17 1.96
N VAL A 132 -6.24 9.16 1.17
CA VAL A 132 -5.57 8.93 -0.11
C VAL A 132 -4.13 8.50 0.10
N GLY A 133 -3.44 9.06 1.09
CA GLY A 133 -2.12 8.61 1.52
C GLY A 133 -2.14 7.14 1.94
N GLY A 134 -3.11 6.74 2.77
CA GLY A 134 -3.33 5.35 3.17
C GLY A 134 -3.65 4.43 2.00
N SER A 135 -4.47 4.90 1.05
CA SER A 135 -4.77 4.20 -0.20
C SER A 135 -3.52 3.98 -1.08
N CYS A 136 -2.64 4.99 -1.17
CA CYS A 136 -1.36 4.87 -1.87
C CYS A 136 -0.41 3.88 -1.19
N LEU A 137 -0.33 3.89 0.15
CA LEU A 137 0.42 2.91 0.92
C LEU A 137 -0.11 1.49 0.67
N ALA A 138 -1.44 1.31 0.64
CA ALA A 138 -2.06 0.03 0.36
C ALA A 138 -1.69 -0.51 -1.04
N GLY A 139 -1.81 0.33 -2.07
CA GLY A 139 -1.39 -0.01 -3.42
C GLY A 139 0.11 -0.35 -3.50
N GLY A 140 0.93 0.40 -2.77
CA GLY A 140 2.36 0.13 -2.66
C GLY A 140 2.70 -1.21 -2.03
N LEU A 141 2.02 -1.57 -0.94
CA LEU A 141 2.17 -2.85 -0.25
C LEU A 141 1.70 -4.03 -1.12
N ILE A 142 0.57 -3.88 -1.82
CA ILE A 142 0.06 -4.89 -2.77
C ILE A 142 1.07 -5.14 -3.89
N LEU A 143 1.59 -4.07 -4.52
CA LEU A 143 2.59 -4.18 -5.58
C LEU A 143 3.90 -4.78 -5.06
N ASN A 144 4.32 -4.43 -3.83
CA ASN A 144 5.46 -5.08 -3.22
C ASN A 144 5.24 -6.60 -3.13
N GLY A 145 4.08 -7.05 -2.63
CA GLY A 145 3.76 -8.47 -2.57
C GLY A 145 3.80 -9.14 -3.94
N ALA A 146 3.13 -8.53 -4.93
CA ALA A 146 3.08 -9.01 -6.31
C ALA A 146 4.47 -9.16 -6.96
N LEU A 147 5.38 -8.21 -6.73
CA LEU A 147 6.75 -8.21 -7.28
C LEU A 147 7.70 -9.17 -6.57
N THR A 148 7.35 -9.63 -5.36
CA THR A 148 8.11 -10.68 -4.65
C THR A 148 7.68 -12.11 -5.01
N GLY A 149 6.83 -12.29 -6.02
CA GLY A 149 6.44 -13.59 -6.56
C GLY A 149 7.59 -14.31 -7.28
N TYR A 150 7.49 -15.63 -7.43
CA TYR A 150 8.47 -16.42 -8.18
C TYR A 150 8.01 -16.64 -9.62
N SER A 151 8.84 -16.23 -10.58
CA SER A 151 8.60 -16.44 -12.01
C SER A 151 9.89 -16.86 -12.71
N SER A 152 9.79 -17.71 -13.74
CA SER A 152 10.95 -18.29 -14.44
C SER A 152 11.59 -17.36 -15.48
N GLY A 153 11.05 -16.15 -15.69
CA GLY A 153 11.62 -15.14 -16.58
C GLY A 153 10.81 -13.84 -16.59
N LEU A 154 11.38 -12.79 -17.19
CA LEU A 154 10.84 -11.42 -17.14
C LEU A 154 9.40 -11.32 -17.64
N PHE A 155 9.07 -11.92 -18.80
CA PHE A 155 7.72 -11.82 -19.36
C PHE A 155 6.67 -12.43 -18.42
N LEU A 156 6.98 -13.58 -17.81
CA LEU A 156 6.11 -14.21 -16.83
C LEU A 156 6.05 -13.38 -15.55
N ALA A 157 7.16 -12.81 -15.08
CA ALA A 157 7.17 -11.91 -13.92
C ALA A 157 6.26 -10.70 -14.11
N LEU A 158 6.27 -10.07 -15.29
CA LEU A 158 5.38 -8.94 -15.61
C LEU A 158 3.91 -9.39 -15.63
N ARG A 159 3.59 -10.52 -16.28
CA ARG A 159 2.25 -11.11 -16.29
C ARG A 159 1.76 -11.40 -14.88
N ASP A 160 2.58 -12.08 -14.08
CA ASP A 160 2.25 -12.54 -12.74
C ASP A 160 2.04 -11.34 -11.80
N THR A 161 2.89 -10.31 -11.92
CA THR A 161 2.71 -9.03 -11.20
C THR A 161 1.36 -8.40 -11.50
N ILE A 162 0.94 -8.35 -12.77
CA ILE A 162 -0.36 -7.79 -13.16
C ILE A 162 -1.50 -8.61 -12.54
N LEU A 163 -1.44 -9.95 -12.61
CA LEU A 163 -2.48 -10.82 -12.10
C LEU A 163 -2.61 -10.71 -10.56
N LEU A 164 -1.50 -10.73 -9.85
CA LEU A 164 -1.45 -10.58 -8.40
C LEU A 164 -1.92 -9.18 -7.97
N TRP A 165 -1.53 -8.13 -8.72
CA TRP A 165 -2.03 -6.77 -8.52
C TRP A 165 -3.55 -6.70 -8.70
N VAL A 166 -4.12 -7.33 -9.75
CA VAL A 166 -5.58 -7.38 -9.94
C VAL A 166 -6.28 -8.03 -8.75
N ILE A 167 -5.77 -9.17 -8.27
CA ILE A 167 -6.31 -9.84 -7.08
C ILE A 167 -6.28 -8.88 -5.87
N GLY A 168 -5.12 -8.31 -5.57
CA GLY A 168 -4.97 -7.37 -4.45
C GLY A 168 -5.88 -6.15 -4.57
N GLN A 169 -5.98 -5.56 -5.76
CA GLN A 169 -6.79 -4.38 -6.02
C GLN A 169 -8.29 -4.65 -5.86
N ILE A 170 -8.78 -5.81 -6.32
CA ILE A 170 -10.17 -6.22 -6.12
C ILE A 170 -10.45 -6.37 -4.63
N ILE A 171 -9.60 -7.10 -3.90
CA ILE A 171 -9.81 -7.35 -2.47
C ILE A 171 -9.69 -6.05 -1.65
N LEU A 172 -8.81 -5.13 -2.03
CA LEU A 172 -8.70 -3.80 -1.40
C LEU A 172 -10.02 -3.01 -1.54
N VAL A 173 -10.61 -2.98 -2.73
CA VAL A 173 -11.90 -2.32 -2.98
C VAL A 173 -13.00 -2.98 -2.16
N VAL A 174 -13.08 -4.32 -2.16
CA VAL A 174 -14.07 -5.05 -1.36
C VAL A 174 -13.92 -4.75 0.14
N GLY A 175 -12.69 -4.77 0.67
CA GLY A 175 -12.43 -4.46 2.07
C GLY A 175 -12.77 -3.02 2.44
N ALA A 176 -12.46 -2.06 1.56
CA ALA A 176 -12.87 -0.67 1.75
C ALA A 176 -14.39 -0.50 1.77
N LEU A 177 -15.13 -1.24 0.94
CA LEU A 177 -16.59 -1.25 0.95
C LEU A 177 -17.16 -1.94 2.21
N LEU A 178 -16.50 -2.98 2.71
CA LEU A 178 -16.87 -3.64 3.97
C LEU A 178 -16.65 -2.73 5.18
N TYR A 179 -15.60 -1.90 5.16
CA TYR A 179 -15.35 -0.92 6.21
C TYR A 179 -16.55 0.01 6.45
N ARG A 180 -17.29 0.39 5.40
CA ARG A 180 -18.53 1.19 5.52
C ARG A 180 -19.62 0.51 6.35
N ARG A 181 -19.59 -0.81 6.49
CA ARG A 181 -20.51 -1.57 7.35
C ARG A 181 -20.00 -1.73 8.78
N LEU A 182 -18.70 -1.49 9.00
CA LEU A 182 -18.06 -1.55 10.30
C LEU A 182 -18.00 -0.18 10.98
N ALA A 183 -18.08 0.90 10.20
CA ALA A 183 -18.16 2.26 10.69
C ALA A 183 -19.61 2.62 11.03
N ASP A 184 -19.80 3.27 12.18
CA ASP A 184 -21.13 3.72 12.62
C ASP A 184 -21.59 5.00 11.93
N PHE A 185 -20.64 5.75 11.38
CA PHE A 185 -20.88 7.01 10.68
C PHE A 185 -20.45 6.93 9.21
N ASP A 186 -21.09 7.74 8.38
CA ASP A 186 -20.69 7.87 6.98
C ASP A 186 -19.36 8.61 6.89
N ILE A 187 -18.30 7.83 6.62
CA ILE A 187 -16.93 8.32 6.52
C ILE A 187 -16.79 9.39 5.44
N HIS A 188 -17.56 9.30 4.35
CA HIS A 188 -17.53 10.33 3.30
C HIS A 188 -18.12 11.64 3.82
N GLN A 189 -19.13 11.60 4.69
CA GLN A 189 -19.66 12.80 5.32
C GLN A 189 -18.67 13.41 6.31
N LEU A 190 -18.11 12.59 7.22
CA LEU A 190 -17.13 13.04 8.22
C LEU A 190 -15.89 13.66 7.57
N ILE A 191 -15.45 13.13 6.43
CA ILE A 191 -14.29 13.66 5.72
C ILE A 191 -14.67 14.92 4.95
N GLN A 192 -15.75 14.91 4.17
CA GLN A 192 -16.06 15.99 3.24
C GLN A 192 -16.68 17.22 3.91
N PHE A 193 -17.52 17.04 4.93
CA PHE A 193 -18.26 18.14 5.54
C PHE A 193 -17.66 18.61 6.86
N ASP A 194 -17.06 17.70 7.62
CA ASP A 194 -16.50 18.03 8.94
C ASP A 194 -14.97 18.19 8.93
N ASP A 195 -14.31 18.00 7.76
CA ASP A 195 -12.85 18.00 7.59
C ASP A 195 -12.12 17.16 8.64
N ASN A 196 -12.75 16.06 9.07
CA ASN A 196 -12.30 15.32 10.23
C ASN A 196 -11.03 14.52 9.91
N ALA A 197 -9.89 15.15 10.22
CA ALA A 197 -8.56 14.57 10.04
C ALA A 197 -8.39 13.25 10.80
N ALA A 198 -9.04 13.08 11.95
CA ALA A 198 -8.93 11.88 12.77
C ALA A 198 -9.68 10.70 12.15
N ALA A 199 -10.89 10.93 11.64
CA ALA A 199 -11.64 9.94 10.87
C ALA A 199 -10.87 9.55 9.60
N GLY A 200 -10.28 10.54 8.91
CA GLY A 200 -9.46 10.29 7.73
C GLY A 200 -8.20 9.47 8.01
N LEU A 201 -7.50 9.74 9.12
CA LEU A 201 -6.35 8.95 9.57
C LEU A 201 -6.74 7.50 9.88
N ARG A 202 -7.88 7.30 10.56
CA ARG A 202 -8.40 5.96 10.89
C ARG A 202 -8.69 5.17 9.62
N PHE A 203 -9.46 5.74 8.69
CA PHE A 203 -9.81 5.05 7.45
C PHE A 203 -8.60 4.84 6.54
N GLY A 204 -7.75 5.85 6.37
CA GLY A 204 -6.49 5.72 5.62
C GLY A 204 -5.59 4.62 6.19
N THR A 205 -5.49 4.52 7.53
CA THR A 205 -4.73 3.45 8.17
C THR A 205 -5.37 2.08 7.97
N TYR A 206 -6.70 1.97 8.03
CA TYR A 206 -7.39 0.72 7.70
C TYR A 206 -7.05 0.24 6.28
N LEU A 207 -7.02 1.15 5.29
CA LEU A 207 -6.63 0.80 3.91
C LEU A 207 -5.18 0.32 3.84
N ALA A 208 -4.25 1.05 4.48
CA ALA A 208 -2.83 0.67 4.51
C ALA A 208 -2.63 -0.69 5.21
N ALA A 209 -3.33 -0.93 6.32
CA ALA A 209 -3.32 -2.16 7.08
C ALA A 209 -3.89 -3.34 6.26
N LEU A 210 -4.98 -3.13 5.52
CA LEU A 210 -5.48 -4.13 4.58
C LEU A 210 -4.47 -4.40 3.46
N GLY A 211 -3.82 -3.36 2.93
CA GLY A 211 -2.71 -3.51 1.97
C GLY A 211 -1.56 -4.36 2.53
N LEU A 212 -1.24 -4.24 3.82
CA LEU A 212 -0.23 -5.07 4.50
C LEU A 212 -0.66 -6.53 4.61
N VAL A 213 -1.93 -6.79 4.92
CA VAL A 213 -2.51 -8.14 4.91
C VAL A 213 -2.45 -8.75 3.52
N LEU A 214 -2.85 -8.00 2.49
CA LEU A 214 -2.82 -8.46 1.11
C LEU A 214 -1.40 -8.69 0.61
N ARG A 215 -0.45 -7.83 0.98
CA ARG A 215 0.97 -8.10 0.75
C ARG A 215 1.34 -9.47 1.31
N GLY A 216 0.94 -9.80 2.54
CA GLY A 216 1.20 -11.10 3.15
C GLY A 216 0.65 -12.28 2.34
N ALA A 217 -0.51 -12.12 1.70
CA ALA A 217 -1.10 -13.15 0.84
C ALA A 217 -0.41 -13.30 -0.53
N LEU A 218 0.19 -12.21 -1.04
CA LEU A 218 0.78 -12.17 -2.39
C LEU A 218 2.29 -12.46 -2.40
N VAL A 219 2.99 -12.19 -1.28
CA VAL A 219 4.42 -12.44 -1.17
C VAL A 219 4.74 -13.89 -1.49
N ARG A 220 5.67 -14.10 -2.44
CA ARG A 220 6.13 -15.43 -2.88
C ARG A 220 5.03 -16.32 -3.45
N ALA A 221 3.89 -15.76 -3.86
CA ALA A 221 2.84 -16.52 -4.53
C ALA A 221 3.38 -17.15 -5.83
N PRO A 222 3.28 -18.47 -6.02
CA PRO A 222 3.68 -19.12 -7.25
C PRO A 222 2.62 -18.84 -8.31
N MET A 223 3.02 -18.46 -9.52
CA MET A 223 2.06 -18.21 -10.62
C MET A 223 2.41 -19.05 -11.87
N ILE A 224 3.10 -20.18 -11.65
CA ILE A 224 3.55 -21.09 -12.71
C ILE A 224 2.34 -21.77 -13.36
N ASP A 225 1.57 -22.56 -12.60
CA ASP A 225 0.25 -23.05 -13.00
C ASP A 225 -0.85 -22.09 -12.51
N LEU A 226 -1.36 -21.28 -13.43
CA LEU A 226 -2.39 -20.28 -13.12
C LEU A 226 -3.70 -20.91 -12.64
N LYS A 227 -4.05 -22.11 -13.13
CA LYS A 227 -5.31 -22.77 -12.77
C LYS A 227 -5.28 -23.29 -11.34
N LEU A 228 -4.12 -23.72 -10.87
CA LEU A 228 -3.94 -24.20 -9.51
C LEU A 228 -3.67 -23.06 -8.53
N HIS A 229 -2.69 -22.22 -8.82
CA HIS A 229 -2.18 -21.26 -7.85
C HIS A 229 -2.97 -19.95 -7.79
N GLY A 230 -3.63 -19.55 -8.88
CA GLY A 230 -4.48 -18.36 -8.90
C GLY A 230 -5.61 -18.44 -7.86
N PRO A 231 -6.43 -19.50 -7.87
CA PRO A 231 -7.48 -19.72 -6.86
C PRO A 231 -6.95 -19.83 -5.43
N GLN A 232 -5.80 -20.48 -5.21
CA GLN A 232 -5.18 -20.59 -3.87
C GLN A 232 -4.75 -19.22 -3.35
N THR A 233 -4.14 -18.40 -4.20
CA THR A 233 -3.73 -17.03 -3.84
C THR A 233 -4.95 -16.16 -3.52
N LEU A 234 -6.01 -16.28 -4.32
CA LEU A 234 -7.28 -15.60 -4.06
C LEU A 234 -7.90 -16.05 -2.72
N LEU A 235 -7.88 -17.35 -2.43
CA LEU A 235 -8.37 -17.90 -1.17
C LEU A 235 -7.58 -17.37 0.04
N LEU A 236 -6.25 -17.29 -0.07
CA LEU A 236 -5.39 -16.70 0.96
C LEU A 236 -5.70 -15.21 1.17
N ALA A 237 -5.86 -14.45 0.09
CA ALA A 237 -6.21 -13.03 0.17
C ALA A 237 -7.60 -12.81 0.80
N LEU A 238 -8.59 -13.63 0.44
CA LEU A 238 -9.93 -13.61 1.05
C LEU A 238 -9.90 -14.02 2.53
N GLY A 239 -9.13 -15.05 2.88
CA GLY A 239 -8.94 -15.51 4.25
C GLY A 239 -8.26 -14.44 5.12
N GLY A 240 -7.25 -13.76 4.57
CA GLY A 240 -6.60 -12.61 5.19
C GLY A 240 -7.56 -11.45 5.41
N LEU A 241 -8.34 -11.06 4.39
CA LEU A 241 -9.39 -10.04 4.51
C LEU A 241 -10.38 -10.41 5.61
N LEU A 242 -10.91 -11.63 5.58
CA LEU A 242 -11.93 -12.09 6.53
C LEU A 242 -11.39 -12.07 7.96
N THR A 243 -10.17 -12.54 8.17
CA THR A 243 -9.53 -12.54 9.49
C THR A 243 -9.28 -11.11 9.97
N PHE A 244 -8.80 -10.23 9.10
CA PHE A 244 -8.58 -8.82 9.43
C PHE A 244 -9.90 -8.11 9.78
N VAL A 245 -10.95 -8.30 8.98
CA VAL A 245 -12.29 -7.73 9.23
C VAL A 245 -12.88 -8.23 10.55
N ILE A 246 -12.72 -9.51 10.87
CA ILE A 246 -13.18 -10.06 12.15
C ILE A 246 -12.43 -9.45 13.32
N LEU A 247 -11.11 -9.27 13.21
CA LEU A 247 -10.28 -8.74 14.31
C LEU A 247 -10.34 -7.22 14.46
N TYR A 248 -10.69 -6.49 13.40
CA TYR A 248 -10.69 -5.03 13.39
C TYR A 248 -11.55 -4.41 14.52
N PRO A 249 -12.82 -4.83 14.76
CA PRO A 249 -13.63 -4.30 15.87
C PRO A 249 -13.02 -4.56 17.25
N PHE A 250 -12.36 -5.72 17.46
CA PHE A 250 -11.69 -6.03 18.72
C PHE A 250 -10.48 -5.12 18.95
N GLY A 251 -9.76 -4.76 17.89
CA GLY A 251 -8.67 -3.78 17.97
C GLY A 251 -9.11 -2.43 18.52
N ARG A 252 -10.29 -1.95 18.11
CA ARG A 252 -10.82 -0.66 18.58
C ARG A 252 -11.09 -0.65 20.09
N GLN A 253 -11.50 -1.78 20.66
CA GLN A 253 -11.66 -1.92 22.11
C GLN A 253 -10.32 -1.89 22.86
N LEU A 254 -9.24 -2.34 22.21
CA LEU A 254 -7.89 -2.33 22.77
C LEU A 254 -7.31 -0.91 22.85
N THR A 255 -7.67 -0.01 21.93
CA THR A 255 -7.15 1.36 21.85
C THR A 255 -7.30 2.13 23.16
N LEU A 256 -8.49 2.11 23.75
CA LEU A 256 -8.80 2.90 24.96
C LEU A 256 -9.12 2.03 26.19
N LEU A 257 -8.93 0.71 26.12
CA LEU A 257 -9.07 -0.25 27.23
C LEU A 257 -10.33 -0.02 28.10
N GLY A 258 -11.49 0.20 27.48
CA GLY A 258 -12.77 0.33 28.18
C GLY A 258 -13.62 1.56 27.82
N GLN A 259 -13.10 2.48 27.01
CA GLN A 259 -13.89 3.55 26.38
C GLN A 259 -14.01 3.33 24.87
N SER A 260 -15.07 3.88 24.26
CA SER A 260 -15.24 3.84 22.82
C SER A 260 -14.34 4.88 22.16
N SER A 261 -13.47 4.46 21.23
CA SER A 261 -12.70 5.41 20.42
C SER A 261 -13.55 6.10 19.35
N GLU A 262 -14.79 5.66 19.16
CA GLU A 262 -15.69 6.10 18.09
C GLU A 262 -16.12 7.53 18.31
N GLU A 263 -16.68 7.83 19.48
CA GLU A 263 -17.12 9.17 19.84
C GLU A 263 -15.95 10.18 19.78
N GLU A 264 -14.80 9.79 20.33
CA GLU A 264 -13.61 10.66 20.32
C GLU A 264 -13.10 10.98 18.93
N VAL A 265 -13.08 10.01 18.00
CA VAL A 265 -12.54 10.24 16.66
C VAL A 265 -13.59 10.80 15.73
N ASP A 266 -14.78 10.21 15.70
CA ASP A 266 -15.80 10.50 14.70
C ASP A 266 -16.57 11.78 15.07
N MET A 267 -16.84 12.05 16.36
CA MET A 267 -17.53 13.28 16.80
C MET A 267 -16.57 14.39 17.23
N HIS A 268 -15.51 14.07 17.97
CA HIS A 268 -14.61 15.09 18.53
C HIS A 268 -13.35 15.34 17.68
N GLY A 269 -13.12 14.56 16.61
CA GLY A 269 -11.95 14.74 15.74
C GLY A 269 -10.62 14.51 16.46
N ASN A 270 -10.59 13.67 17.50
CA ASN A 270 -9.43 13.50 18.36
C ASN A 270 -8.31 12.72 17.65
N MET A 271 -7.35 13.47 17.10
CA MET A 271 -6.19 12.93 16.40
C MET A 271 -5.30 12.03 17.28
N ALA A 272 -5.23 12.29 18.59
CA ALA A 272 -4.40 11.49 19.48
C ALA A 272 -4.96 10.06 19.62
N VAL A 273 -6.29 9.95 19.79
CA VAL A 273 -6.97 8.65 19.84
C VAL A 273 -6.87 7.94 18.49
N SER A 274 -7.07 8.67 17.38
CA SER A 274 -6.95 8.09 16.03
C SER A 274 -5.53 7.56 15.73
N LEU A 275 -4.48 8.22 16.24
CA LEU A 275 -3.11 7.73 16.10
C LEU A 275 -2.87 6.42 16.87
N VAL A 276 -3.47 6.26 18.07
CA VAL A 276 -3.41 5.00 18.81
C VAL A 276 -4.21 3.91 18.08
N ASP A 277 -5.41 4.23 17.58
CA ASP A 277 -6.21 3.32 16.74
C ASP A 277 -5.42 2.84 15.52
N ALA A 278 -4.70 3.75 14.86
CA ALA A 278 -3.86 3.46 13.71
C ALA A 278 -2.76 2.46 14.06
N ALA A 279 -2.06 2.66 15.19
CA ALA A 279 -1.02 1.75 15.65
C ALA A 279 -1.56 0.34 15.99
N VAL A 280 -2.70 0.26 16.66
CA VAL A 280 -3.36 -1.02 16.97
C VAL A 280 -3.80 -1.73 15.68
N THR A 281 -4.42 -0.99 14.74
CA THR A 281 -4.90 -1.53 13.46
C THR A 281 -3.75 -2.10 12.62
N LEU A 282 -2.62 -1.38 12.53
CA LEU A 282 -1.42 -1.86 11.84
C LEU A 282 -0.82 -3.08 12.54
N SER A 283 -0.82 -3.12 13.88
CA SER A 283 -0.32 -4.26 14.66
C SER A 283 -1.14 -5.52 14.38
N ILE A 284 -2.47 -5.42 14.36
CA ILE A 284 -3.36 -6.53 14.00
C ILE A 284 -3.11 -6.99 12.57
N ALA A 285 -3.04 -6.06 11.61
CA ALA A 285 -2.76 -6.38 10.22
C ALA A 285 -1.41 -7.08 10.05
N LEU A 286 -0.37 -6.67 10.78
CA LEU A 286 0.93 -7.31 10.77
C LEU A 286 0.83 -8.77 11.25
N LEU A 287 0.13 -9.00 12.37
CA LEU A 287 -0.09 -10.36 12.90
C LEU A 287 -0.86 -11.24 11.91
N VAL A 288 -1.92 -10.71 11.29
CA VAL A 288 -2.70 -11.42 10.27
C VAL A 288 -1.83 -11.73 9.05
N ALA A 289 -1.06 -10.75 8.56
CA ALA A 289 -0.18 -10.92 7.39
C ALA A 289 0.86 -12.02 7.59
N PHE A 290 1.43 -12.14 8.80
CA PHE A 290 2.37 -13.23 9.12
C PHE A 290 1.67 -14.56 9.41
N ALA A 291 0.46 -14.55 9.95
CA ALA A 291 -0.32 -15.76 10.19
C ALA A 291 -0.67 -16.47 8.87
N ILE A 292 -1.14 -15.73 7.86
CA ILE A 292 -1.50 -16.31 6.56
C ILE A 292 -0.27 -16.80 5.76
N GLN A 293 0.90 -16.21 5.97
CA GLN A 293 2.17 -16.67 5.36
C GLN A 293 2.64 -18.03 5.90
N ARG A 294 2.04 -18.56 6.98
CA ARG A 294 2.39 -19.89 7.50
C ARG A 294 1.82 -21.03 6.66
N VAL A 295 0.88 -20.76 5.75
CA VAL A 295 0.34 -21.78 4.86
C VAL A 295 1.47 -22.24 3.93
N PRO A 296 1.83 -23.54 3.93
CA PRO A 296 2.88 -24.05 3.06
C PRO A 296 2.46 -23.84 1.61
N VAL A 297 3.30 -23.14 0.86
CA VAL A 297 3.17 -23.02 -0.58
C VAL A 297 3.88 -24.22 -1.17
N ASP A 298 3.13 -25.18 -1.71
CA ASP A 298 3.73 -26.24 -2.53
C ASP A 298 4.26 -25.61 -3.82
N VAL A 299 5.59 -25.62 -3.97
CA VAL A 299 6.30 -25.10 -5.16
C VAL A 299 6.74 -26.26 -6.07
N SER A 300 6.13 -27.44 -5.92
CA SER A 300 6.46 -28.66 -6.65
C SER A 300 5.94 -28.69 -8.08
#